data_AF-H3DQY7-F1
#
_entry.id   AF-H3DQY7-F1
#
_cell.length_a   1.000
_cell.length_b   1.000
_cell.length_c   1.000
_cell.angle_alpha   90.00
_cell.angle_beta   90.00
_cell.angle_gamma   90.00
#
_symmetry.space_group_name_H-M   'P 1'
#
loop_
_entity.id
_entity.type
_entity.pdbx_description
1 polymer ?
#
loop_
_entity_poly.entity_id
_entity_poly.type
_entity_poly.pdbx_seq_one_letter_code
_entity_poly.pdbx_strand_id
1 'polypeptide(L)'
;RFSPYYRTKEKLSLRSVSHSNTVDPMKCFCRFDLTGTCNDDDCRWQHMRDCTMMGNQLFQDILSYSLPLIGCPESSSNEDIHVATEKYMKKLFGTSKDQMGVDQKAVLLVSKVNESKRHVPPYTTYKGQRKWRPRSLVQSSVIQEEDSKDESASGSAGHGKNQPERQ
;
A
#
# COMPACT_ATOMS: atom_id res chain seq x y z
N ARG A 1 5.49 -12.79 -4.63
CA ARG A 1 6.58 -12.03 -5.30
C ARG A 1 8.03 -12.34 -4.88
N PHE A 2 8.30 -12.87 -3.67
CA PHE A 2 9.69 -13.11 -3.21
C PHE A 2 10.31 -14.45 -3.64
N SER A 3 9.50 -15.39 -4.16
CA SER A 3 10.02 -16.61 -4.78
C SER A 3 10.76 -16.26 -6.08
N PRO A 4 11.90 -16.91 -6.37
CA PRO A 4 12.60 -16.76 -7.66
C PRO A 4 11.69 -16.98 -8.87
N TYR A 5 10.78 -17.96 -8.80
CA TYR A 5 9.88 -18.31 -9.90
C TYR A 5 8.89 -17.21 -10.28
N TYR A 6 8.57 -16.29 -9.36
CA TYR A 6 7.72 -15.14 -9.66
C TYR A 6 8.28 -14.33 -10.84
N ARG A 7 9.61 -14.16 -10.92
CA ARG A 7 10.26 -13.44 -12.01
C ARG A 7 10.74 -14.35 -13.13
N THR A 8 11.29 -15.52 -12.79
CA THR A 8 11.96 -16.36 -13.81
C THR A 8 10.99 -17.25 -14.58
N LYS A 9 10.04 -17.88 -13.89
CA LYS A 9 9.05 -18.77 -14.50
C LYS A 9 7.85 -18.01 -15.02
N GLU A 10 7.25 -17.20 -14.15
CA GLU A 10 6.01 -16.46 -14.46
C GLU A 10 6.27 -15.12 -15.19
N LYS A 11 7.54 -14.70 -15.30
CA LYS A 11 7.95 -13.43 -15.96
C LYS A 11 7.24 -12.19 -15.41
N LEU A 12 6.83 -12.23 -14.13
CA LEU A 12 6.10 -11.12 -13.50
C LEU A 12 7.05 -10.05 -12.96
N SER A 13 6.64 -8.80 -13.08
CA SER A 13 7.38 -7.66 -12.55
C SER A 13 7.19 -7.52 -11.03
N LEU A 14 8.26 -7.16 -10.32
CA LEU A 14 8.20 -6.77 -8.90
C LEU A 14 7.44 -5.44 -8.70
N ARG A 15 7.26 -4.66 -9.76
CA ARG A 15 6.48 -3.43 -9.78
C ARG A 15 4.99 -3.65 -10.03
N SER A 16 4.57 -4.90 -10.23
CA SER A 16 3.16 -5.21 -10.49
C SER A 16 2.26 -4.65 -9.39
N VAL A 17 1.23 -3.92 -9.81
CA VAL A 17 0.20 -3.35 -8.95
C VAL A 17 -0.54 -4.42 -8.12
N SER A 18 -0.48 -5.70 -8.50
CA SER A 18 -1.06 -6.78 -7.70
C SER A 18 -0.39 -6.94 -6.32
N HIS A 19 0.88 -6.55 -6.18
CA HIS A 19 1.62 -6.68 -4.93
C HIS A 19 2.19 -5.36 -4.39
N SER A 20 2.51 -4.45 -5.31
CA SER A 20 3.19 -3.18 -5.05
C SER A 20 2.19 -2.05 -5.30
N ASN A 21 1.26 -1.90 -4.37
CA ASN A 21 0.24 -0.85 -4.39
C ASN A 21 0.04 -0.27 -2.98
N THR A 22 -0.55 0.92 -2.94
CA THR A 22 -0.99 1.63 -1.73
C THR A 22 -2.52 1.71 -1.66
N VAL A 23 -3.23 0.72 -2.24
CA VAL A 23 -4.70 0.67 -2.24
C VAL A 23 -5.21 0.60 -0.81
N ASP A 24 -6.07 1.54 -0.48
CA ASP A 24 -6.84 1.57 0.75
C ASP A 24 -8.14 0.78 0.56
N PRO A 25 -8.35 -0.32 1.31
CA PRO A 25 -9.58 -1.09 1.22
C PRO A 25 -10.81 -0.34 1.75
N MET A 26 -10.62 0.72 2.55
CA MET A 26 -11.70 1.51 3.14
C MET A 26 -12.16 2.65 2.22
N LYS A 27 -11.47 2.89 1.11
CA LYS A 27 -11.74 3.99 0.19
C LYS A 27 -12.17 3.46 -1.18
N CYS A 28 -13.32 3.91 -1.68
CA CYS A 28 -13.78 3.53 -3.01
C CYS A 28 -12.94 4.21 -4.11
N PHE A 29 -12.82 3.52 -5.24
CA PHE A 29 -12.19 4.08 -6.43
C PHE A 29 -13.08 5.12 -7.12
N CYS A 30 -12.47 6.16 -7.66
CA CYS A 30 -13.15 7.14 -8.50
C CYS A 30 -13.59 6.46 -9.79
N ARG A 31 -14.90 6.40 -10.05
CA ARG A 31 -15.45 5.83 -11.30
C ARG A 31 -14.88 6.51 -12.54
N PHE A 32 -14.67 7.83 -12.50
CA PHE A 32 -14.14 8.59 -13.64
C PHE A 32 -12.65 8.35 -13.87
N ASP A 33 -11.87 8.08 -12.83
CA ASP A 33 -10.45 7.72 -12.98
C ASP A 33 -10.31 6.34 -13.61
N LEU A 34 -11.18 5.39 -13.23
CA LEU A 34 -11.21 4.06 -13.85
C LEU A 34 -11.49 4.11 -15.35
N THR A 35 -12.18 5.16 -15.82
CA THR A 35 -12.44 5.40 -17.25
C THR A 35 -11.46 6.39 -17.89
N GLY A 36 -10.51 6.95 -17.13
CA GLY A 36 -9.52 7.91 -17.63
C GLY A 36 -10.08 9.31 -17.90
N THR A 37 -11.18 9.69 -17.26
CA THR A 37 -11.90 10.96 -17.49
C THR A 37 -11.96 11.86 -16.25
N CYS A 38 -11.28 11.49 -15.15
CA CYS A 38 -11.21 12.32 -13.96
C CYS A 38 -10.18 13.45 -14.15
N ASN A 39 -10.64 14.70 -14.05
CA ASN A 39 -9.83 15.91 -14.15
C ASN A 39 -9.89 16.75 -12.86
N ASP A 40 -10.37 16.17 -11.76
CA ASP A 40 -10.45 16.83 -10.47
C ASP A 40 -9.17 16.52 -9.67
N ASP A 41 -8.37 17.56 -9.43
CA ASP A 41 -7.13 17.46 -8.66
C ASP A 41 -7.40 17.25 -7.16
N ASP A 42 -8.55 17.69 -6.67
CA ASP A 42 -8.99 17.56 -5.28
C ASP A 42 -9.98 16.39 -5.10
N CYS A 43 -9.95 15.42 -6.02
CA CYS A 43 -10.89 14.31 -6.00
C CYS A 43 -10.76 13.51 -4.70
N ARG A 44 -11.87 13.45 -3.96
CA ARG A 44 -11.92 12.75 -2.66
C ARG A 44 -11.86 11.24 -2.81
N TRP A 45 -12.03 10.67 -3.99
CA TRP A 45 -12.02 9.23 -4.23
C TRP A 45 -10.60 8.70 -4.47
N GLN A 46 -10.42 7.37 -4.44
CA GLN A 46 -9.12 6.76 -4.71
C GLN A 46 -8.86 6.66 -6.22
N HIS A 47 -7.69 7.10 -6.68
CA HIS A 47 -7.27 6.94 -8.07
C HIS A 47 -6.23 5.82 -8.22
N MET A 48 -6.34 5.05 -9.31
CA MET A 48 -5.38 4.00 -9.64
C MET A 48 -3.97 4.55 -9.86
N ARG A 49 -3.86 5.78 -10.40
CA ARG A 49 -2.58 6.48 -10.61
C ARG A 49 -1.85 6.76 -9.29
N ASP A 50 -2.60 7.05 -8.23
CA ASP A 50 -2.06 7.38 -6.90
C ASP A 50 -1.81 6.15 -6.03
N CYS A 51 -2.37 4.99 -6.43
CA CYS A 51 -2.15 3.71 -5.78
C CYS A 51 -0.92 2.95 -6.29
N THR A 52 -0.35 3.38 -7.41
CA THR A 52 0.78 2.68 -8.04
C THR A 52 2.10 3.08 -7.39
N MET A 53 2.83 2.11 -6.85
CA MET A 53 4.09 2.38 -6.17
C MET A 53 5.23 2.68 -7.14
N MET A 54 5.95 3.77 -6.91
CA MET A 54 7.09 4.16 -7.75
C MET A 54 8.39 4.33 -6.97
N GLY A 55 9.50 3.99 -7.62
CA GLY A 55 10.86 4.25 -7.15
C GLY A 55 11.11 3.79 -5.70
N ASN A 56 11.29 4.76 -4.81
CA ASN A 56 11.62 4.53 -3.40
C ASN A 56 10.51 3.84 -2.62
N GLN A 57 9.25 4.09 -2.93
CA GLN A 57 8.14 3.43 -2.24
C GLN A 57 8.22 1.91 -2.44
N LEU A 58 8.55 1.45 -3.65
CA LEU A 58 8.74 0.03 -3.94
C LEU A 58 9.85 -0.57 -3.05
N PHE A 59 10.96 0.15 -2.88
CA PHE A 59 12.08 -0.32 -2.06
C PHE A 59 11.68 -0.41 -0.59
N GLN A 60 10.98 0.59 -0.06
CA GLN A 60 10.43 0.55 1.29
C GLN A 60 9.49 -0.64 1.47
N ASP A 61 8.61 -0.89 0.51
CA ASP A 61 7.68 -2.02 0.58
C ASP A 61 8.38 -3.38 0.49
N ILE A 62 9.43 -3.54 -0.31
CA ILE A 62 10.23 -4.77 -0.31
C ILE A 62 10.93 -4.94 1.05
N LEU A 63 11.56 -3.89 1.57
CA LEU A 63 12.31 -3.92 2.82
C LEU A 63 11.42 -4.06 4.06
N SER A 64 10.14 -3.68 3.97
CA SER A 64 9.14 -3.84 5.06
C SER A 64 8.98 -5.29 5.53
N TYR A 65 9.33 -6.26 4.70
CA TYR A 65 9.30 -7.69 5.05
C TYR A 65 10.44 -8.07 6.02
N SER A 66 11.47 -7.21 6.17
CA SER A 66 12.53 -7.35 7.17
C SER A 66 13.03 -5.97 7.64
N LEU A 67 12.25 -5.27 8.46
CA LEU A 67 12.68 -4.00 9.09
C LEU A 67 14.02 -4.09 9.88
N PRO A 68 14.36 -5.21 10.55
CA PRO A 68 15.67 -5.35 11.18
C PRO A 68 16.85 -5.21 10.20
N LEU A 69 16.65 -5.51 8.90
CA LEU A 69 17.69 -5.38 7.88
C LEU A 69 18.14 -3.92 7.68
N ILE A 70 17.21 -2.98 7.87
CA ILE A 70 17.46 -1.54 7.76
C ILE A 70 17.68 -0.87 9.13
N GLY A 71 17.67 -1.64 10.21
CA GLY A 71 17.86 -1.15 11.58
C GLY A 71 16.63 -0.46 12.17
N CYS A 72 15.44 -0.69 11.61
CA CYS A 72 14.20 -0.15 12.16
C CYS A 72 13.48 -1.17 13.05
N PRO A 73 13.05 -0.79 14.28
CA PRO A 73 12.06 -1.54 15.02
C PRO A 73 10.68 -1.43 14.37
N GLU A 74 9.75 -2.28 14.81
CA GLU A 74 8.39 -2.33 14.27
C GLU A 74 7.53 -1.11 14.64
N SER A 75 7.93 -0.36 15.67
CA SER A 75 7.29 0.86 16.14
C SER A 75 7.78 2.13 15.41
N SER A 76 8.69 2.01 14.44
CA SER A 76 9.20 3.16 13.70
C SER A 76 8.11 3.88 12.91
N SER A 77 8.21 5.21 12.83
CA SER A 77 7.31 6.01 12.01
C SER A 77 7.58 5.81 10.51
N ASN A 78 6.65 6.27 9.65
CA ASN A 78 6.85 6.24 8.20
C ASN A 78 8.10 7.02 7.77
N GLU A 79 8.36 8.16 8.43
CA GLU A 79 9.52 9.00 8.13
C GLU A 79 10.83 8.28 8.51
N ASP A 80 10.87 7.62 9.66
CA ASP A 80 12.03 6.83 10.08
C ASP A 80 12.34 5.71 9.07
N ILE A 81 11.30 5.01 8.61
CA ILE A 81 11.44 3.93 7.62
C ILE A 81 11.89 4.48 6.26
N HIS A 82 11.41 5.66 5.86
CA HIS A 82 11.85 6.34 4.66
C HIS A 82 13.34 6.69 4.74
N VAL A 83 13.77 7.34 5.83
CA VAL A 83 15.17 7.73 6.06
C VAL A 83 16.08 6.50 6.16
N ALA A 84 15.67 5.46 6.89
CA ALA A 84 16.44 4.22 7.03
C ALA A 84 16.57 3.49 5.69
N THR A 85 15.50 3.47 4.89
CA THR A 85 15.54 2.91 3.53
C THR A 85 16.53 3.67 2.65
N GLU A 86 16.49 5.01 2.63
CA GLU A 86 17.45 5.79 1.85
C GLU A 86 18.89 5.55 2.29
N LYS A 87 19.13 5.50 3.61
CA LYS A 87 20.44 5.19 4.17
C LYS A 87 20.91 3.78 3.76
N TYR A 88 20.02 2.80 3.82
CA TYR A 88 20.32 1.43 3.42
C TYR A 88 20.60 1.32 1.91
N MET A 89 19.80 1.97 1.08
CA MET A 89 19.98 2.04 -0.37
C MET A 89 21.32 2.70 -0.73
N LYS A 90 21.67 3.81 -0.08
CA LYS A 90 22.99 4.45 -0.25
C LYS A 90 24.13 3.53 0.19
N LYS A 91 23.97 2.78 1.28
CA LYS A 91 24.99 1.81 1.72
C LYS A 91 25.15 0.64 0.74
N LEU A 92 24.05 0.13 0.19
CA LEU A 92 24.04 -1.06 -0.66
C LEU A 92 24.49 -0.75 -2.10
N PHE A 93 24.09 0.41 -2.63
CA PHE A 93 24.32 0.78 -4.04
C PHE A 93 25.34 1.91 -4.21
N GLY A 94 25.69 2.67 -3.16
CA GLY A 94 26.76 3.67 -3.18
C GLY A 94 26.73 4.59 -4.41
N THR A 95 27.91 4.79 -5.01
CA THR A 95 28.15 5.59 -6.22
C THR A 95 27.56 4.96 -7.49
N SER A 96 27.18 3.67 -7.48
CA SER A 96 26.56 3.00 -8.63
C SER A 96 25.03 3.07 -8.63
N LYS A 97 24.43 3.89 -7.73
CA LYS A 97 22.98 4.11 -7.66
C LYS A 97 22.42 4.48 -9.03
N ASP A 98 23.08 5.31 -9.82
CA ASP A 98 22.52 5.78 -11.10
C ASP A 98 22.76 4.81 -12.27
N GLN A 99 23.62 3.81 -12.09
CA GLN A 99 23.91 2.80 -13.11
C GLN A 99 22.90 1.64 -13.10
N MET A 100 22.26 1.38 -11.96
CA MET A 100 21.30 0.28 -11.82
C MET A 100 19.84 0.73 -11.95
N GLY A 101 19.11 0.07 -12.85
CA GLY A 101 17.67 0.28 -13.02
C GLY A 101 16.88 -0.14 -11.77
N VAL A 102 15.66 0.43 -11.63
CA VAL A 102 14.76 0.16 -10.48
C VAL A 102 14.51 -1.34 -10.30
N ASP A 103 14.29 -2.06 -11.39
CA ASP A 103 14.00 -3.50 -11.33
C ASP A 103 15.20 -4.32 -10.85
N GLN A 104 16.41 -3.98 -11.29
CA GLN A 104 17.63 -4.64 -10.84
C GLN A 104 17.86 -4.42 -9.34
N LYS A 105 17.66 -3.19 -8.86
CA LYS A 105 17.71 -2.87 -7.43
C LYS A 105 16.66 -3.66 -6.65
N ALA A 106 15.42 -3.71 -7.12
CA ALA A 106 14.35 -4.46 -6.49
C ALA A 106 14.67 -5.97 -6.39
N VAL A 107 15.27 -6.54 -7.43
CA VAL A 107 15.73 -7.94 -7.42
C VAL A 107 16.77 -8.18 -6.32
N LEU A 108 17.77 -7.30 -6.20
CA LEU A 108 18.80 -7.43 -5.17
C LEU A 108 18.20 -7.31 -3.76
N LEU A 109 17.28 -6.37 -3.55
CA LEU A 109 16.59 -6.21 -2.27
C LEU A 109 15.79 -7.47 -1.89
N VAL A 110 15.07 -8.07 -2.84
CA VAL A 110 14.36 -9.35 -2.60
C VAL A 110 15.33 -10.43 -2.14
N SER A 111 16.51 -10.55 -2.75
CA SER A 111 17.55 -11.49 -2.31
C SER A 111 18.01 -11.19 -0.88
N LYS A 112 18.28 -9.92 -0.54
CA LYS A 112 18.70 -9.52 0.81
C LYS A 112 17.65 -9.79 1.89
N VAL A 113 16.38 -9.55 1.59
CA VAL A 113 15.29 -9.87 2.52
C VAL A 113 15.17 -11.39 2.69
N ASN A 114 15.28 -12.17 1.61
CA ASN A 114 15.25 -13.64 1.68
C ASN A 114 16.43 -14.20 2.50
N GLU A 115 17.65 -13.69 2.29
CA GLU A 115 18.83 -14.02 3.09
C GLU A 115 18.60 -13.72 4.58
N SER A 116 18.10 -12.52 4.89
CA SER A 116 17.81 -12.08 6.26
C SER A 116 16.79 -12.98 6.98
N LYS A 117 15.81 -13.52 6.25
CA LYS A 117 14.78 -14.41 6.78
C LYS A 117 15.14 -15.89 6.65
N ARG A 118 16.37 -16.21 6.21
CA ARG A 118 16.87 -17.57 5.97
C ARG A 118 15.94 -18.38 5.05
N HIS A 119 15.30 -17.70 4.10
CA HIS A 119 14.48 -18.36 3.09
C HIS A 119 15.38 -18.98 2.03
N VAL A 120 15.31 -20.29 1.90
CA VAL A 120 16.07 -21.04 0.90
C VAL A 120 15.16 -21.32 -0.30
N PRO A 121 15.62 -21.05 -1.54
CA PRO A 121 14.91 -21.46 -2.76
C PRO A 121 14.62 -22.98 -2.78
N PRO A 122 13.60 -23.46 -3.51
CA PRO A 122 12.81 -22.71 -4.50
C PRO A 122 11.55 -22.03 -3.93
N TYR A 123 11.12 -22.42 -2.72
CA TYR A 123 9.86 -21.98 -2.13
C TYR A 123 10.07 -20.91 -1.06
N THR A 124 10.19 -19.66 -1.50
CA THR A 124 10.15 -18.51 -0.60
C THR A 124 8.69 -18.05 -0.43
N THR A 125 8.02 -18.49 0.64
CA THR A 125 6.67 -18.03 0.97
C THR A 125 6.67 -17.18 2.24
N TYR A 126 6.19 -15.95 2.13
CA TYR A 126 5.88 -15.12 3.30
C TYR A 126 4.41 -15.29 3.64
N LYS A 127 4.12 -15.98 4.75
CA LYS A 127 2.75 -16.20 5.24
C LYS A 127 2.31 -15.19 6.31
N GLY A 128 3.26 -14.47 6.89
CA GLY A 128 2.97 -13.44 7.90
C GLY A 128 2.39 -12.17 7.28
N GLN A 129 1.54 -11.49 8.05
CA GLN A 129 1.07 -10.16 7.69
C GLN A 129 2.26 -9.18 7.64
N ARG A 130 2.24 -8.27 6.66
CA ARG A 130 3.19 -7.14 6.63
C ARG A 130 2.99 -6.30 7.88
N LYS A 131 4.07 -6.10 8.63
CA LYS A 131 4.05 -5.32 9.88
C LYS A 131 3.98 -3.81 9.64
N TRP A 132 4.32 -3.39 8.42
CA TRP A 132 4.21 -2.00 7.97
C TRP A 132 3.82 -1.96 6.50
N ARG A 133 3.11 -0.91 6.08
CA ARG A 133 2.77 -0.63 4.68
C ARG A 133 3.00 0.83 4.33
N PRO A 134 3.54 1.14 3.14
CA PRO A 134 3.59 2.50 2.64
C PRO A 134 2.17 3.05 2.47
N ARG A 135 1.96 4.29 2.89
CA ARG A 135 0.71 5.03 2.66
C ARG A 135 0.77 5.78 1.33
N SER A 136 -0.38 6.01 0.72
CA SER A 136 -0.45 6.92 -0.43
C SER A 136 -0.17 8.35 0.05
N LEU A 137 0.65 9.10 -0.70
CA LEU A 137 1.07 10.45 -0.33
C LEU A 137 -0.11 11.44 -0.21
N VAL A 138 -1.23 11.14 -0.88
CA VAL A 138 -2.46 11.95 -0.87
C VAL A 138 -3.28 11.75 0.42
N GLN A 139 -3.01 10.70 1.20
CA GLN A 139 -3.82 10.35 2.37
C GLN A 139 -3.51 11.13 3.64
N SER A 140 -2.41 11.89 3.68
CA SER A 140 -1.93 12.54 4.91
C SER A 140 -2.84 13.68 5.40
N SER A 141 -3.78 14.16 4.59
CA SER A 141 -4.55 15.39 4.87
C SER A 141 -6.01 15.22 5.28
N VAL A 142 -6.61 14.01 5.22
CA VAL A 142 -8.09 13.89 5.26
C VAL A 142 -8.65 13.07 6.42
N ILE A 143 -7.84 12.42 7.26
CA ILE A 143 -8.34 11.74 8.46
C ILE A 143 -8.32 12.73 9.64
N GLN A 144 -9.17 13.76 9.57
CA GLN A 144 -9.73 14.38 10.77
C GLN A 144 -11.22 14.04 10.77
N GLU A 145 -11.59 13.27 11.77
CA GLU A 145 -12.86 12.60 11.94
C GLU A 145 -14.00 13.62 12.04
N GLU A 146 -14.99 13.51 11.15
CA GLU A 146 -16.38 13.81 11.51
C GLU A 146 -16.86 12.69 12.43
N ASP A 147 -16.55 12.80 13.73
CA ASP A 147 -17.20 11.99 14.76
C ASP A 147 -17.73 12.91 15.88
N SER A 148 -19.05 13.13 15.87
CA SER A 148 -19.80 13.32 17.12
C SER A 148 -21.31 13.30 16.91
N LYS A 149 -21.88 12.24 17.49
CA LYS A 149 -23.22 12.07 18.08
C LYS A 149 -24.28 11.36 17.25
N ASP A 150 -24.30 10.04 17.44
CA ASP A 150 -25.52 9.25 17.54
C ASP A 150 -26.14 9.33 18.95
N GLU A 151 -27.38 8.87 19.04
CA GLU A 151 -28.23 8.52 20.19
C GLU A 151 -29.32 9.52 20.60
N SER A 152 -30.56 9.20 20.21
CA SER A 152 -31.56 8.70 21.18
C SER A 152 -32.78 8.11 20.48
N ALA A 153 -32.91 6.79 20.54
CA ALA A 153 -34.16 6.09 20.33
C ALA A 153 -35.14 6.35 21.49
N SER A 154 -36.39 6.67 21.18
CA SER A 154 -37.52 6.49 22.10
C SER A 154 -38.78 6.15 21.29
N GLY A 155 -39.37 5.01 21.61
CA GLY A 155 -40.52 4.45 20.90
C GLY A 155 -41.88 4.84 21.49
N SER A 156 -42.89 4.51 20.68
CA SER A 156 -44.32 4.28 21.00
C SER A 156 -45.24 5.49 21.12
N ALA A 157 -46.17 5.67 20.15
CA ALA A 157 -47.54 5.13 20.23
C ALA A 157 -48.48 5.71 19.15
N GLY A 158 -49.12 4.79 18.43
CA GLY A 158 -50.39 4.82 17.68
C GLY A 158 -51.11 6.11 17.29
N HIS A 159 -51.49 6.21 16.00
CA HIS A 159 -52.90 6.20 15.59
C HIS A 159 -53.03 6.02 14.07
N GLY A 160 -53.84 5.05 13.64
CA GLY A 160 -54.20 4.87 12.23
C GLY A 160 -55.27 5.83 11.76
N LYS A 161 -55.37 6.01 10.43
CA LYS A 161 -56.58 5.80 9.63
C LYS A 161 -56.37 6.23 8.17
N ASN A 162 -56.63 5.25 7.30
CA ASN A 162 -57.45 5.31 6.08
C ASN A 162 -57.00 6.15 4.87
N GLN A 163 -56.69 5.42 3.80
CA GLN A 163 -56.94 5.81 2.40
C GLN A 163 -58.44 6.08 2.16
N PRO A 164 -58.76 6.75 1.04
CA PRO A 164 -59.62 6.06 0.09
C PRO A 164 -59.16 6.17 -1.36
N GLU A 165 -59.24 5.05 -2.06
CA GLU A 165 -59.49 4.97 -3.50
C GLU A 165 -60.79 5.67 -3.86
N ARG A 166 -60.84 6.35 -5.02
CA ARG A 166 -62.07 6.45 -5.82
C ARG A 166 -61.76 6.40 -7.31
N GLN A 167 -62.64 5.64 -7.96
CA GLN A 167 -62.86 5.37 -9.38
C GLN A 167 -62.89 6.61 -10.26
#